data_AF-A0A8C6A540-F1
#
_entry.id   AF-A0A8C6A540-F1
#
_cell.length_a   1.000
_cell.length_b   1.000
_cell.length_c   1.000
_cell.angle_alpha   90.00
_cell.angle_beta   90.00
_cell.angle_gamma   90.00
#
_symmetry.space_group_name_H-M   'P 1'
#
loop_
_entity.id
_entity.type
_entity.pdbx_description
1 polymer ?
#
loop_
_entity_poly.entity_id
_entity_poly.type
_entity_poly.pdbx_seq_one_letter_code
_entity_poly.pdbx_strand_id
1 'polypeptide(L)'
;LTPWVLVLLFLLPCVSGLPFYNGFYYSNSPNGRNPGNGYGEGLFNGVKLVVETPEETLFTHRGATVTLPCHYHYEPALASPRPVRIKWWKLSENGAPEQDVLVAIGKRHRSFGDYQGRAHLRQDKEREVSLELWDLRLEDYGRYRCEVIDGLEDESGLVELELRGVVFPYQPPQGRYQLNFHEAQQACEEQDAAVASFEQLFRAWEEGLDWCNAGWLQDATVQYPITLPREPCGGLDLAPGVRSYGPRHHRLHRYDVFCFAAALKGWVYYLEHPEKLTLKEAREACQEDGAQIAKVGQLFAAWKFRGLDRCDAGWLADGSARYPVAHPRPNCGPPEPGVRSFGFPDPQSRLDGVYCYRPR
;
A
#
# COMPACT_ATOMS: atom_id res chain seq x y z
N LEU A 1 49.80 0.96 48.30
CA LEU A 1 48.81 0.79 49.39
C LEU A 1 47.46 1.28 48.89
N THR A 2 46.65 0.34 48.43
CA THR A 2 45.26 0.50 47.97
C THR A 2 44.32 0.58 49.18
N PRO A 3 43.25 1.41 49.18
CA PRO A 3 42.15 1.24 50.10
C PRO A 3 40.99 0.50 49.43
N TRP A 4 40.35 -0.34 50.24
CA TRP A 4 39.31 -1.29 49.89
C TRP A 4 37.93 -0.63 49.99
N VAL A 5 36.99 -1.03 49.12
CA VAL A 5 35.56 -0.80 49.35
C VAL A 5 34.86 -2.16 49.26
N LEU A 6 34.22 -2.51 50.38
CA LEU A 6 33.44 -3.74 50.59
C LEU A 6 32.19 -3.77 49.71
N VAL A 7 31.94 -4.92 49.08
CA VAL A 7 30.65 -5.27 48.46
C VAL A 7 29.88 -6.12 49.46
N LEU A 8 28.69 -5.65 49.87
CA LEU A 8 27.74 -6.39 50.70
C LEU A 8 26.81 -7.20 49.80
N LEU A 9 26.98 -8.53 49.85
CA LEU A 9 26.10 -9.53 49.27
C LEU A 9 24.85 -9.70 50.16
N PHE A 10 23.66 -9.39 49.63
CA PHE A 10 22.40 -9.86 50.19
C PHE A 10 21.91 -11.10 49.42
N LEU A 11 21.86 -12.23 50.13
CA LEU A 11 21.22 -13.46 49.73
C LEU A 11 19.74 -13.42 50.14
N LEU A 12 18.82 -13.71 49.21
CA LEU A 12 17.46 -14.15 49.49
C LEU A 12 17.08 -15.33 48.57
N PRO A 13 16.23 -16.27 49.03
CA PRO A 13 16.17 -17.65 48.53
C PRO A 13 15.12 -17.91 47.43
N CYS A 14 15.32 -19.03 46.73
CA CYS A 14 14.44 -19.69 45.77
C CYS A 14 12.95 -19.78 46.18
N VAL A 15 12.02 -19.61 45.23
CA VAL A 15 10.98 -20.60 44.85
C VAL A 15 10.48 -20.36 43.40
N SER A 16 10.66 -21.40 42.58
CA SER A 16 9.87 -21.98 41.46
C SER A 16 8.80 -21.16 40.69
N GLY A 17 8.95 -21.09 39.36
CA GLY A 17 7.88 -20.81 38.39
C GLY A 17 8.35 -21.06 36.95
N LEU A 18 7.73 -22.03 36.27
CA LEU A 18 8.14 -22.69 35.01
C LEU A 18 8.06 -21.81 33.75
N PRO A 19 8.93 -22.04 32.73
CA PRO A 19 8.66 -21.62 31.35
C PRO A 19 7.84 -22.70 30.62
N PHE A 20 6.68 -22.32 30.05
CA PHE A 20 5.92 -23.18 29.14
C PHE A 20 6.59 -23.17 27.76
N TYR A 21 7.39 -24.22 27.49
CA TYR A 21 8.02 -24.49 26.20
C TYR A 21 7.55 -25.88 25.75
N ASN A 22 6.55 -25.95 24.87
CA ASN A 22 6.12 -27.23 24.27
C ASN A 22 6.86 -27.44 22.95
N GLY A 23 8.11 -27.91 23.05
CA GLY A 23 8.85 -28.49 21.92
C GLY A 23 8.94 -30.00 22.13
N PHE A 24 8.14 -30.77 21.40
CA PHE A 24 8.28 -32.23 21.38
C PHE A 24 9.42 -32.62 20.43
N TYR A 25 10.59 -32.92 20.99
CA TYR A 25 11.67 -33.62 20.30
C TYR A 25 11.33 -35.12 20.23
N TYR A 26 11.23 -35.68 19.02
CA TYR A 26 11.32 -37.13 18.85
C TYR A 26 12.80 -37.54 18.82
N SER A 27 13.24 -38.27 19.85
CA SER A 27 14.54 -38.92 19.89
C SER A 27 14.58 -40.13 18.95
N ASN A 28 15.36 -40.05 17.87
CA ASN A 28 15.75 -41.23 17.10
C ASN A 28 16.82 -42.02 17.87
N SER A 29 16.44 -43.14 18.50
CA SER A 29 17.38 -44.18 18.88
C SER A 29 17.46 -45.25 17.78
N PRO A 30 18.65 -45.54 17.24
CA PRO A 30 18.84 -46.63 16.29
C PRO A 30 19.23 -47.90 17.06
N ASN A 31 18.36 -48.91 17.10
CA ASN A 31 18.73 -50.33 17.08
C ASN A 31 17.53 -51.25 17.31
N GLY A 32 17.44 -52.31 16.50
CA GLY A 32 16.70 -53.54 16.84
C GLY A 32 15.53 -53.88 15.93
N ARG A 33 15.80 -54.62 14.84
CA ARG A 33 14.78 -55.29 14.02
C ARG A 33 14.30 -56.58 14.70
N ASN A 34 12.96 -56.70 14.76
CA ASN A 34 12.08 -57.89 14.68
C ASN A 34 12.08 -58.93 15.83
N PRO A 35 10.96 -59.66 16.07
CA PRO A 35 9.80 -59.90 15.18
C PRO A 35 8.40 -59.79 15.84
N GLY A 36 7.33 -59.76 15.02
CA GLY A 36 6.04 -60.32 15.44
C GLY A 36 4.78 -59.55 15.03
N ASN A 37 4.03 -60.16 14.10
CA ASN A 37 2.63 -59.92 13.75
C ASN A 37 1.76 -59.29 14.85
N GLY A 38 1.04 -58.23 14.47
CA GLY A 38 -0.13 -57.73 15.20
C GLY A 38 -0.90 -56.75 14.33
N TYR A 39 -1.99 -57.23 13.74
CA TYR A 39 -2.92 -56.44 12.94
C TYR A 39 -3.36 -55.18 13.68
N GLY A 40 -3.21 -54.05 12.99
CA GLY A 40 -3.59 -52.73 13.46
C GLY A 40 -3.14 -51.69 12.45
N GLU A 41 -3.62 -51.80 11.20
CA GLU A 41 -3.64 -50.66 10.28
C GLU A 41 -4.48 -49.56 10.95
N GLY A 42 -3.78 -48.67 11.65
CA GLY A 42 -4.33 -47.40 12.10
C GLY A 42 -4.62 -46.56 10.86
N LEU A 43 -5.89 -46.50 10.51
CA LEU A 43 -6.49 -45.77 9.41
C LEU A 43 -6.29 -44.24 9.58
N PHE A 44 -5.07 -43.73 9.40
CA PHE A 44 -4.91 -42.33 9.04
C PHE A 44 -5.29 -42.20 7.56
N ASN A 45 -6.59 -42.08 7.28
CA ASN A 45 -7.03 -41.55 6.01
C ASN A 45 -6.47 -40.13 5.91
N GLY A 46 -5.38 -39.97 5.15
CA GLY A 46 -4.66 -38.71 4.91
C GLY A 46 -5.52 -37.72 4.12
N VAL A 47 -6.57 -37.21 4.76
CA VAL A 47 -7.42 -36.17 4.22
C VAL A 47 -6.70 -34.85 4.40
N LYS A 48 -6.30 -34.25 3.28
CA LYS A 48 -5.62 -32.97 3.20
C LYS A 48 -6.62 -31.84 3.02
N LEU A 49 -6.52 -30.78 3.82
CA LEU A 49 -7.15 -29.49 3.59
C LEU A 49 -6.41 -28.75 2.47
N VAL A 50 -7.15 -28.11 1.57
CA VAL A 50 -6.59 -27.31 0.48
C VAL A 50 -7.31 -25.96 0.46
N VAL A 51 -6.53 -24.89 0.35
CA VAL A 51 -7.05 -23.52 0.19
C VAL A 51 -6.68 -23.03 -1.21
N GLU A 52 -7.69 -22.58 -1.94
CA GLU A 52 -7.58 -22.06 -3.29
C GLU A 52 -7.79 -20.54 -3.28
N THR A 53 -6.80 -19.82 -3.77
CA THR A 53 -6.81 -18.36 -3.98
C THR A 53 -6.30 -18.05 -5.39
N PRO A 54 -6.69 -16.92 -5.98
CA PRO A 54 -6.20 -16.52 -7.30
C PRO A 54 -4.69 -16.28 -7.29
N GLU A 55 -4.02 -16.65 -8.38
CA GLU A 55 -2.61 -16.29 -8.62
C GLU A 55 -2.46 -14.85 -9.14
N GLU A 56 -3.51 -14.33 -9.80
CA GLU A 56 -3.51 -12.98 -10.39
C GLU A 56 -3.86 -11.90 -9.36
N THR A 57 -3.20 -10.75 -9.52
CA THR A 57 -3.48 -9.55 -8.72
C THR A 57 -4.85 -8.96 -9.06
N LEU A 58 -5.64 -8.66 -8.04
CA LEU A 58 -6.96 -8.04 -8.18
C LEU A 58 -6.84 -6.52 -8.27
N PHE A 59 -7.32 -5.93 -9.36
CA PHE A 59 -7.33 -4.48 -9.54
C PHE A 59 -8.70 -3.87 -9.28
N THR A 60 -8.75 -2.87 -8.41
CA THR A 60 -9.98 -2.13 -8.10
C THR A 60 -9.74 -0.63 -7.93
N HIS A 61 -10.71 0.13 -7.44
CA HIS A 61 -10.60 1.58 -7.24
C HIS A 61 -11.12 1.97 -5.85
N ARG A 62 -10.71 3.16 -5.39
CA ARG A 62 -11.10 3.69 -4.08
C ARG A 62 -12.62 3.84 -3.96
N GLY A 63 -13.16 3.46 -2.82
CA GLY A 63 -14.59 3.50 -2.49
C GLY A 63 -15.42 2.40 -3.15
N ALA A 64 -14.79 1.43 -3.83
CA ALA A 64 -15.46 0.25 -4.35
C ALA A 64 -15.67 -0.81 -3.27
N THR A 65 -16.51 -1.79 -3.58
CA THR A 65 -16.58 -3.07 -2.87
C THR A 65 -15.81 -4.11 -3.66
N VAL A 66 -14.94 -4.87 -2.99
CA VAL A 66 -14.17 -5.97 -3.60
C VAL A 66 -14.42 -7.27 -2.84
N THR A 67 -14.37 -8.38 -3.56
CA THR A 67 -14.33 -9.72 -2.97
C THR A 67 -12.93 -10.29 -3.18
N LEU A 68 -12.23 -10.60 -2.10
CA LEU A 68 -10.96 -11.33 -2.10
C LEU A 68 -11.28 -12.83 -2.10
N PRO A 69 -11.08 -13.55 -3.22
CA PRO A 69 -11.54 -14.93 -3.33
C PRO A 69 -10.73 -15.86 -2.42
N CYS A 70 -11.42 -16.69 -1.66
CA CYS A 70 -10.81 -17.79 -0.91
C CYS A 70 -11.83 -18.92 -0.79
N HIS A 71 -11.48 -20.07 -1.36
CA HIS A 71 -12.28 -21.29 -1.30
C HIS A 71 -11.44 -22.39 -0.68
N TYR A 72 -12.07 -23.34 0.01
CA TYR A 72 -11.35 -24.49 0.55
C TYR A 72 -12.03 -25.81 0.24
N HIS A 73 -11.26 -26.88 0.15
CA HIS A 73 -11.78 -28.23 0.00
C HIS A 73 -10.88 -29.25 0.69
N TYR A 74 -11.32 -30.51 0.66
CA TYR A 74 -10.60 -31.63 1.25
C TYR A 74 -10.32 -32.68 0.19
N GLU A 75 -9.11 -33.24 0.23
CA GLU A 75 -8.65 -34.28 -0.66
C GLU A 75 -8.20 -35.51 0.14
N PRO A 76 -8.92 -36.66 0.08
CA PRO A 76 -10.21 -36.85 -0.59
C PRO A 76 -11.37 -36.13 0.14
N ALA A 77 -12.50 -35.97 -0.56
CA ALA A 77 -13.67 -35.32 -0.01
C ALA A 77 -14.16 -36.00 1.28
N LEU A 78 -14.43 -35.20 2.30
CA LEU A 78 -14.95 -35.69 3.58
C LEU A 78 -16.39 -36.19 3.46
N ALA A 79 -16.69 -37.28 4.17
CA ALA A 79 -18.05 -37.81 4.31
C ALA A 79 -18.94 -36.94 5.22
N SER A 80 -18.33 -36.17 6.15
CA SER A 80 -19.04 -35.26 7.05
C SER A 80 -18.31 -33.92 7.14
N PRO A 81 -19.02 -32.77 7.15
CA PRO A 81 -18.40 -31.47 7.33
C PRO A 81 -17.63 -31.37 8.66
N ARG A 82 -16.44 -30.79 8.62
CA ARG A 82 -15.68 -30.40 9.83
C ARG A 82 -15.93 -28.93 10.15
N PRO A 83 -16.03 -28.56 11.44
CA PRO A 83 -16.08 -27.16 11.82
C PRO A 83 -14.74 -26.49 11.51
N VAL A 84 -14.78 -25.36 10.82
CA VAL A 84 -13.57 -24.58 10.48
C VAL A 84 -13.57 -23.22 11.17
N ARG A 85 -12.38 -22.75 11.51
CA ARG A 85 -12.09 -21.37 11.87
C ARG A 85 -11.38 -20.70 10.70
N ILE A 86 -11.91 -19.56 10.28
CA ILE A 86 -11.36 -18.75 9.21
C ILE A 86 -10.69 -17.53 9.82
N LYS A 87 -9.54 -17.17 9.30
CA LYS A 87 -8.88 -15.91 9.61
C LYS A 87 -8.41 -15.21 8.35
N TRP A 88 -8.62 -13.90 8.33
CA TRP A 88 -8.13 -12.98 7.34
C TRP A 88 -7.22 -11.96 8.01
N TRP A 89 -6.06 -11.77 7.42
CA TRP A 89 -5.04 -10.85 7.90
C TRP A 89 -4.45 -10.09 6.72
N LYS A 90 -4.16 -8.80 6.90
CA LYS A 90 -3.37 -8.04 5.94
C LYS A 90 -1.90 -8.17 6.31
N LEU A 91 -1.10 -8.65 5.36
CA LEU A 91 0.33 -8.77 5.53
C LEU A 91 0.96 -7.39 5.62
N SER A 92 1.91 -7.23 6.54
CA SER A 92 2.68 -6.01 6.60
C SER A 92 3.83 -6.03 5.60
N GLU A 93 4.11 -4.85 5.07
CA GLU A 93 5.40 -4.57 4.44
C GLU A 93 6.34 -3.98 5.51
N ASN A 94 7.65 -4.19 5.37
CA ASN A 94 8.69 -3.50 6.15
C ASN A 94 8.74 -3.81 7.66
N GLY A 95 8.32 -5.02 8.06
CA GLY A 95 8.49 -5.50 9.44
C GLY A 95 7.53 -4.91 10.47
N ALA A 96 6.50 -4.16 10.05
CA ALA A 96 5.37 -3.86 10.91
C ALA A 96 4.55 -5.14 11.21
N PRO A 97 3.75 -5.15 12.29
CA PRO A 97 2.92 -6.31 12.61
C PRO A 97 1.83 -6.51 11.56
N GLU A 98 1.55 -7.78 11.23
CA GLU A 98 0.38 -8.13 10.43
C GLU A 98 -0.89 -7.60 11.09
N GLN A 99 -1.83 -7.12 10.27
CA GLN A 99 -3.05 -6.51 10.77
C GLN A 99 -4.20 -7.52 10.68
N ASP A 100 -4.82 -7.82 11.82
CA ASP A 100 -6.06 -8.60 11.87
C ASP A 100 -7.15 -7.89 11.05
N VAL A 101 -7.78 -8.62 10.13
CA VAL A 101 -8.88 -8.09 9.32
C VAL A 101 -10.20 -8.67 9.82
N LEU A 102 -10.34 -10.00 9.79
CA LEU A 102 -11.57 -10.70 10.16
C LEU A 102 -11.27 -12.11 10.68
N VAL A 103 -11.99 -12.54 11.71
CA VAL A 103 -12.00 -13.93 12.20
C VAL A 103 -13.42 -14.46 12.23
N ALA A 104 -13.64 -15.68 11.75
CA ALA A 104 -14.94 -16.34 11.77
C ALA A 104 -14.88 -17.78 12.29
N ILE A 105 -15.91 -18.17 13.02
CA ILE A 105 -16.14 -19.54 13.50
C ILE A 105 -17.62 -19.87 13.26
N GLY A 106 -17.89 -20.75 12.30
CA GLY A 106 -19.24 -21.00 11.82
C GLY A 106 -19.91 -19.71 11.31
N LYS A 107 -21.07 -19.37 11.88
CA LYS A 107 -21.83 -18.14 11.52
C LYS A 107 -21.39 -16.88 12.26
N ARG A 108 -20.53 -17.01 13.27
CA ARG A 108 -20.06 -15.88 14.08
C ARG A 108 -18.80 -15.34 13.45
N HIS A 109 -18.76 -14.05 13.17
CA HIS A 109 -17.58 -13.36 12.67
C HIS A 109 -17.31 -12.10 13.49
N ARG A 110 -16.05 -11.65 13.46
CA ARG A 110 -15.59 -10.42 14.08
C ARG A 110 -14.53 -9.78 13.18
N SER A 111 -14.75 -8.52 12.83
CA SER A 111 -13.79 -7.65 12.15
C SER A 111 -12.99 -6.80 13.15
N PHE A 112 -11.79 -6.37 12.78
CA PHE A 112 -10.85 -5.66 13.65
C PHE A 112 -10.42 -4.31 13.06
N GLY A 113 -9.97 -3.40 13.93
CA GLY A 113 -9.45 -2.09 13.54
C GLY A 113 -10.35 -1.31 12.57
N ASP A 114 -9.74 -0.74 11.54
CA ASP A 114 -10.40 0.07 10.51
C ASP A 114 -11.27 -0.74 9.53
N TYR A 115 -11.24 -2.07 9.63
CA TYR A 115 -12.10 -2.97 8.86
C TYR A 115 -13.47 -3.19 9.51
N GLN A 116 -13.69 -2.67 10.74
CA GLN A 116 -14.95 -2.80 11.44
C GLN A 116 -16.12 -2.20 10.64
N GLY A 117 -17.13 -3.03 10.38
CA GLY A 117 -18.30 -2.66 9.58
C GLY A 117 -18.10 -2.69 8.06
N ARG A 118 -16.85 -2.85 7.58
CA ARG A 118 -16.50 -2.89 6.16
C ARG A 118 -16.08 -4.27 5.66
N ALA A 119 -15.54 -5.12 6.53
CA ALA A 119 -15.10 -6.47 6.21
C ALA A 119 -16.17 -7.49 6.61
N HIS A 120 -16.60 -8.31 5.64
CA HIS A 120 -17.60 -9.35 5.80
C HIS A 120 -17.12 -10.65 5.16
N LEU A 121 -17.52 -11.79 5.72
CA LEU A 121 -17.23 -13.09 5.11
C LEU A 121 -18.40 -13.49 4.21
N ARG A 122 -18.13 -13.81 2.93
CA ARG A 122 -19.14 -14.43 2.07
C ARG A 122 -19.35 -15.87 2.51
N GLN A 123 -20.62 -16.22 2.76
CA GLN A 123 -21.04 -17.56 3.21
C GLN A 123 -22.26 -18.06 2.40
N ASP A 124 -22.39 -17.59 1.15
CA ASP A 124 -23.52 -17.91 0.26
C ASP A 124 -23.43 -19.32 -0.33
N LYS A 125 -22.25 -19.95 -0.29
CA LYS A 125 -22.01 -21.32 -0.75
C LYS A 125 -21.26 -22.10 0.33
N GLU A 126 -21.37 -23.43 0.30
CA GLU A 126 -20.52 -24.26 1.13
C GLU A 126 -19.04 -24.06 0.76
N ARG A 127 -18.20 -23.95 1.78
CA ARG A 127 -16.74 -23.78 1.67
C ARG A 127 -16.25 -22.50 0.98
N GLU A 128 -17.18 -21.58 0.73
CA GLU A 128 -16.88 -20.21 0.34
C GLU A 128 -16.52 -19.40 1.58
N VAL A 129 -15.31 -18.84 1.58
CA VAL A 129 -14.75 -18.07 2.70
C VAL A 129 -14.06 -16.80 2.21
N SER A 130 -14.48 -16.31 1.05
CA SER A 130 -14.02 -15.05 0.48
C SER A 130 -14.33 -13.86 1.39
N LEU A 131 -13.39 -12.93 1.47
CA LEU A 131 -13.57 -11.67 2.20
C LEU A 131 -14.21 -10.63 1.28
N GLU A 132 -15.36 -10.10 1.67
CA GLU A 132 -15.93 -8.93 1.04
C GLU A 132 -15.53 -7.68 1.82
N LEU A 133 -14.83 -6.76 1.16
CA LEU A 133 -14.34 -5.51 1.75
C LEU A 133 -15.02 -4.31 1.07
N TRP A 134 -15.73 -3.52 1.87
CA TRP A 134 -16.52 -2.37 1.42
C TRP A 134 -15.77 -1.06 1.64
N ASP A 135 -16.15 -0.05 0.84
CA ASP A 135 -15.61 1.32 0.95
C ASP A 135 -14.08 1.31 1.01
N LEU A 136 -13.45 0.77 -0.05
CA LEU A 136 -12.01 0.62 -0.10
C LEU A 136 -11.27 1.95 0.07
N ARG A 137 -10.30 1.94 0.96
CA ARG A 137 -9.44 3.09 1.27
C ARG A 137 -8.07 2.91 0.66
N LEU A 138 -7.25 3.95 0.70
CA LEU A 138 -5.93 3.92 0.10
C LEU A 138 -5.01 2.96 0.87
N GLU A 139 -5.18 2.87 2.17
CA GLU A 139 -4.49 1.93 3.05
C GLU A 139 -4.94 0.47 2.88
N ASP A 140 -6.00 0.19 2.12
CA ASP A 140 -6.51 -1.17 1.97
C ASP A 140 -5.78 -1.97 0.85
N TYR A 141 -4.96 -1.36 -0.01
CA TYR A 141 -4.17 -2.16 -0.97
C TYR A 141 -3.08 -2.98 -0.25
N GLY A 142 -2.67 -4.08 -0.87
CA GLY A 142 -1.61 -4.95 -0.40
C GLY A 142 -2.01 -6.43 -0.43
N ARG A 143 -1.23 -7.24 0.27
CA ARG A 143 -1.41 -8.70 0.30
C ARG A 143 -2.20 -9.13 1.52
N TYR A 144 -3.18 -9.99 1.30
CA TYR A 144 -4.06 -10.55 2.31
C TYR A 144 -3.83 -12.06 2.40
N ARG A 145 -3.82 -12.58 3.63
CA ARG A 145 -3.74 -14.01 3.90
C ARG A 145 -5.11 -14.52 4.34
N CYS A 146 -5.62 -15.52 3.64
CA CYS A 146 -6.75 -16.34 4.07
C CYS A 146 -6.21 -17.61 4.72
N GLU A 147 -6.56 -17.87 5.97
CA GLU A 147 -6.14 -19.05 6.72
C GLU A 147 -7.37 -19.83 7.17
N VAL A 148 -7.39 -21.13 6.85
CA VAL A 148 -8.48 -22.07 7.19
C VAL A 148 -7.93 -23.12 8.13
N ILE A 149 -8.60 -23.29 9.27
CA ILE A 149 -8.14 -24.17 10.35
C ILE A 149 -9.29 -25.09 10.74
N ASP A 150 -9.13 -26.41 10.57
CA ASP A 150 -10.17 -27.39 10.91
C ASP A 150 -9.95 -28.12 12.24
N GLY A 151 -8.90 -27.73 12.97
CA GLY A 151 -8.50 -28.29 14.26
C GLY A 151 -7.47 -29.42 14.17
N LEU A 152 -7.24 -29.97 12.97
CA LEU A 152 -6.18 -30.95 12.70
C LEU A 152 -5.12 -30.37 11.77
N GLU A 153 -5.56 -29.63 10.75
CA GLU A 153 -4.70 -28.99 9.74
C GLU A 153 -5.01 -27.48 9.65
N ASP A 154 -3.97 -26.72 9.28
CA ASP A 154 -4.01 -25.31 8.96
C ASP A 154 -3.41 -25.08 7.57
N GLU A 155 -4.20 -24.49 6.67
CA GLU A 155 -3.75 -24.15 5.33
C GLU A 155 -4.09 -22.71 5.00
N SER A 156 -3.29 -22.09 4.14
CA SER A 156 -3.45 -20.67 3.81
C SER A 156 -3.19 -20.36 2.34
N GLY A 157 -3.93 -19.38 1.84
CA GLY A 157 -3.74 -18.79 0.52
C GLY A 157 -3.50 -17.29 0.62
N LEU A 158 -2.85 -16.72 -0.39
CA LEU A 158 -2.58 -15.29 -0.50
C LEU A 158 -3.41 -14.68 -1.62
N VAL A 159 -3.95 -13.49 -1.36
CA VAL A 159 -4.66 -12.67 -2.35
C VAL A 159 -4.01 -11.29 -2.39
N GLU A 160 -3.60 -10.86 -3.57
CA GLU A 160 -3.03 -9.53 -3.77
C GLU A 160 -4.10 -8.57 -4.29
N LEU A 161 -4.27 -7.44 -3.59
CA LEU A 161 -5.20 -6.38 -3.95
C LEU A 161 -4.43 -5.11 -4.32
N GLU A 162 -4.64 -4.63 -5.52
CA GLU A 162 -4.06 -3.39 -6.04
C GLU A 162 -5.15 -2.37 -6.37
N LEU A 163 -4.84 -1.10 -6.12
CA LEU A 163 -5.68 0.01 -6.55
C LEU A 163 -5.19 0.50 -7.92
N ARG A 164 -6.13 0.78 -8.82
CA ARG A 164 -5.83 1.53 -10.04
C ARG A 164 -5.49 2.95 -9.63
N GLY A 165 -4.31 3.41 -10.03
CA GLY A 165 -3.83 4.75 -9.71
C GLY A 165 -2.67 5.17 -10.58
N VAL A 166 -2.11 6.33 -10.23
CA VAL A 166 -1.01 6.95 -10.96
C VAL A 166 0.07 7.36 -9.98
N VAL A 167 1.33 7.05 -10.32
CA VAL A 167 2.49 7.51 -9.57
C VAL A 167 2.92 8.87 -10.11
N PHE A 168 3.23 9.79 -9.20
CA PHE A 168 3.77 11.09 -9.53
C PHE A 168 4.89 11.48 -8.57
N PRO A 169 5.95 12.15 -9.06
CA PRO A 169 6.97 12.73 -8.20
C PRO A 169 6.40 13.95 -7.47
N TYR A 170 6.75 14.09 -6.18
CA TYR A 170 6.39 15.24 -5.37
C TYR A 170 7.63 15.84 -4.72
N GLN A 171 7.71 17.17 -4.83
CA GLN A 171 8.73 18.01 -4.22
C GLN A 171 8.01 19.12 -3.45
N PRO A 172 8.38 19.41 -2.20
CA PRO A 172 7.71 20.43 -1.40
C PRO A 172 8.18 21.85 -1.81
N PRO A 173 7.52 22.92 -1.31
CA PRO A 173 7.86 24.31 -1.63
C PRO A 173 9.32 24.70 -1.33
N GLN A 174 9.95 24.03 -0.35
CA GLN A 174 11.33 24.29 0.07
C GLN A 174 12.37 23.80 -0.95
N GLY A 175 11.96 23.09 -2.01
CA GLY A 175 12.85 22.62 -3.06
C GLY A 175 13.17 21.14 -2.99
N ARG A 176 14.16 20.74 -3.79
CA ARG A 176 14.60 19.35 -3.99
C ARG A 176 15.27 18.78 -2.74
N TYR A 177 14.97 17.52 -2.43
CA TYR A 177 15.59 16.72 -1.37
C TYR A 177 15.39 17.26 0.04
N GLN A 178 14.17 17.72 0.30
CA GLN A 178 13.81 18.37 1.56
C GLN A 178 12.95 17.51 2.48
N LEU A 179 12.60 16.27 2.12
CA LEU A 179 11.72 15.41 2.93
C LEU A 179 12.51 14.24 3.52
N ASN A 180 12.45 14.05 4.83
CA ASN A 180 12.76 12.76 5.45
C ASN A 180 11.61 11.76 5.18
N PHE A 181 11.75 10.49 5.58
CA PHE A 181 10.75 9.48 5.23
C PHE A 181 9.36 9.76 5.82
N HIS A 182 9.28 10.23 7.07
CA HIS A 182 8.00 10.54 7.71
C HIS A 182 7.35 11.79 7.12
N GLU A 183 8.15 12.82 6.82
CA GLU A 183 7.69 14.02 6.11
C GLU A 183 7.21 13.66 4.69
N ALA A 184 7.85 12.70 4.03
CA ALA A 184 7.44 12.19 2.72
C ALA A 184 6.09 11.46 2.76
N GLN A 185 5.85 10.64 3.79
CA GLN A 185 4.55 10.01 4.01
C GLN A 185 3.45 11.07 4.17
N GLN A 186 3.66 12.01 5.08
CA GLN A 186 2.71 13.10 5.34
C GLN A 186 2.47 13.95 4.08
N ALA A 187 3.52 14.25 3.32
CA ALA A 187 3.40 15.03 2.08
C ALA A 187 2.48 14.34 1.05
N CYS A 188 2.60 13.02 0.86
CA CYS A 188 1.70 12.31 -0.03
C CYS A 188 0.25 12.31 0.49
N GLU A 189 0.04 12.07 1.79
CA GLU A 189 -1.29 12.08 2.42
C GLU A 189 -2.00 13.44 2.25
N GLU A 190 -1.25 14.52 2.46
CA GLU A 190 -1.74 15.90 2.24
C GLU A 190 -2.20 16.13 0.80
N GLN A 191 -1.61 15.40 -0.18
CA GLN A 191 -1.98 15.44 -1.59
C GLN A 191 -3.02 14.41 -2.04
N ASP A 192 -3.73 13.75 -1.10
CA ASP A 192 -4.72 12.69 -1.38
C ASP A 192 -4.09 11.47 -2.08
N ALA A 193 -2.90 11.11 -1.62
CA ALA A 193 -2.06 10.04 -2.12
C ALA A 193 -1.36 9.29 -0.97
N ALA A 194 -0.68 8.20 -1.29
CA ALA A 194 0.18 7.45 -0.39
C ALA A 194 1.59 7.40 -0.98
N VAL A 195 2.60 7.03 -0.20
CA VAL A 195 3.93 6.76 -0.77
C VAL A 195 3.83 5.54 -1.68
N ALA A 196 4.34 5.64 -2.91
CA ALA A 196 4.25 4.57 -3.88
C ALA A 196 5.07 3.34 -3.46
N SER A 197 4.58 2.14 -3.77
CA SER A 197 5.38 0.91 -3.70
C SER A 197 6.40 0.85 -4.83
N PHE A 198 7.36 -0.09 -4.74
CA PHE A 198 8.30 -0.33 -5.83
C PHE A 198 7.57 -0.81 -7.09
N GLU A 199 6.62 -1.72 -6.95
CA GLU A 199 5.85 -2.28 -8.05
C GLU A 199 5.04 -1.20 -8.78
N GLN A 200 4.49 -0.25 -8.03
CA GLN A 200 3.79 0.91 -8.58
C GLN A 200 4.74 1.85 -9.33
N LEU A 201 5.92 2.15 -8.77
CA LEU A 201 6.93 2.96 -9.45
C LEU A 201 7.46 2.27 -10.72
N PHE A 202 7.70 0.96 -10.65
CA PHE A 202 8.18 0.15 -11.76
C PHE A 202 7.18 0.16 -12.92
N ARG A 203 5.88 -0.09 -12.63
CA ARG A 203 4.81 0.05 -13.63
C ARG A 203 4.75 1.45 -14.24
N ALA A 204 4.87 2.49 -13.41
CA ALA A 204 4.87 3.87 -13.92
C ALA A 204 6.06 4.14 -14.85
N TRP A 205 7.23 3.57 -14.57
CA TRP A 205 8.41 3.63 -15.44
C TRP A 205 8.18 2.87 -16.76
N GLU A 206 7.59 1.67 -16.73
CA GLU A 206 7.21 0.93 -17.93
C GLU A 206 6.22 1.73 -18.80
N GLU A 207 5.36 2.53 -18.17
CA GLU A 207 4.46 3.46 -18.84
C GLU A 207 5.13 4.79 -19.29
N GLY A 208 6.45 4.94 -19.07
CA GLY A 208 7.24 6.06 -19.58
C GLY A 208 7.59 7.14 -18.55
N LEU A 209 7.35 6.93 -17.25
CA LEU A 209 7.79 7.87 -16.21
C LEU A 209 9.33 7.96 -16.18
N ASP A 210 9.84 9.14 -16.48
CA ASP A 210 11.26 9.48 -16.39
C ASP A 210 11.46 10.63 -15.41
N TRP A 211 12.22 10.40 -14.34
CA TRP A 211 12.45 11.40 -13.29
C TRP A 211 13.84 11.24 -12.67
N CYS A 212 14.66 12.28 -12.76
CA CYS A 212 16.07 12.27 -12.37
C CYS A 212 16.33 12.61 -10.89
N ASN A 213 15.28 12.73 -10.07
CA ASN A 213 15.44 12.95 -8.65
C ASN A 213 15.09 11.68 -7.89
N ALA A 214 15.96 11.33 -6.95
CA ALA A 214 15.74 10.24 -6.02
C ALA A 214 14.59 10.56 -5.06
N GLY A 215 13.65 9.63 -4.91
CA GLY A 215 12.49 9.79 -4.05
C GLY A 215 12.27 8.59 -3.15
N TRP A 216 11.70 8.84 -1.97
CA TRP A 216 11.26 7.79 -1.05
C TRP A 216 10.17 6.90 -1.66
N LEU A 217 10.22 5.61 -1.35
CA LEU A 217 9.19 4.61 -1.60
C LEU A 217 8.66 4.02 -0.28
N GLN A 218 7.53 3.33 -0.35
CA GLN A 218 6.80 2.78 0.81
C GLN A 218 7.67 1.88 1.70
N ASP A 219 8.64 1.18 1.10
CA ASP A 219 9.61 0.30 1.76
C ASP A 219 10.80 1.03 2.40
N ALA A 220 10.73 2.36 2.46
CA ALA A 220 11.80 3.25 2.91
C ALA A 220 13.12 3.09 2.14
N THR A 221 13.05 2.51 0.94
CA THR A 221 14.11 2.66 -0.05
C THR A 221 13.97 3.99 -0.77
N VAL A 222 15.05 4.38 -1.44
CA VAL A 222 15.10 5.60 -2.24
C VAL A 222 15.49 5.23 -3.65
N GLN A 223 14.66 5.58 -4.62
CA GLN A 223 14.83 5.13 -6.00
C GLN A 223 14.46 6.24 -6.99
N TYR A 224 14.79 6.08 -8.27
CA TYR A 224 14.34 6.98 -9.34
C TYR A 224 14.28 6.28 -10.70
N PRO A 225 13.23 6.50 -11.51
CA PRO A 225 13.04 5.86 -12.80
C PRO A 225 13.70 6.66 -13.94
N ILE A 226 14.47 5.98 -14.80
CA ILE A 226 15.10 6.58 -15.98
C ILE A 226 14.73 5.75 -17.22
N THR A 227 14.03 6.38 -18.19
CA THR A 227 13.71 5.75 -19.47
C THR A 227 14.81 6.01 -20.50
N LEU A 228 15.46 7.18 -20.44
CA LEU A 228 16.58 7.55 -21.31
C LEU A 228 17.85 7.85 -20.50
N PRO A 229 18.90 7.01 -20.60
CA PRO A 229 20.19 7.22 -19.94
C PRO A 229 20.81 8.57 -20.32
N ARG A 230 21.35 9.29 -19.33
CA ARG A 230 21.97 10.60 -19.52
C ARG A 230 22.91 10.94 -18.36
N GLU A 231 23.97 11.70 -18.66
CA GLU A 231 25.04 12.04 -17.71
C GLU A 231 24.54 12.53 -16.33
N PRO A 232 23.65 13.53 -16.23
CA PRO A 232 23.23 14.07 -14.92
C PRO A 232 22.43 13.08 -14.07
N CYS A 233 21.97 11.98 -14.66
CA CYS A 233 21.06 11.02 -14.05
C CYS A 233 21.72 9.67 -13.83
N GLY A 234 23.05 9.65 -13.70
CA GLY A 234 23.88 8.47 -13.44
C GLY A 234 24.52 7.88 -14.68
N GLY A 235 24.90 8.71 -15.66
CA GLY A 235 25.73 8.29 -16.79
C GLY A 235 24.99 7.62 -17.96
N LEU A 236 25.72 7.52 -19.08
CA LEU A 236 25.27 6.90 -20.34
C LEU A 236 25.44 5.37 -20.36
N ASP A 237 26.33 4.83 -19.54
CA ASP A 237 26.69 3.40 -19.56
C ASP A 237 25.66 2.49 -18.86
N LEU A 238 24.70 3.09 -18.14
CA LEU A 238 23.64 2.35 -17.45
C LEU A 238 22.39 2.24 -18.32
N ALA A 239 21.87 1.03 -18.47
CA ALA A 239 20.61 0.76 -19.16
C ALA A 239 19.42 1.53 -18.51
N PRO A 240 18.34 1.78 -19.27
CA PRO A 240 17.07 2.23 -18.71
C PRO A 240 16.60 1.35 -17.55
N GLY A 241 15.99 1.94 -16.53
CA GLY A 241 15.49 1.21 -15.38
C GLY A 241 15.18 2.09 -14.17
N VAL A 242 14.63 1.46 -13.14
CA VAL A 242 14.48 2.06 -11.82
C VAL A 242 15.78 1.87 -11.04
N ARG A 243 16.47 2.98 -10.77
CA ARG A 243 17.77 3.00 -10.12
C ARG A 243 17.57 3.12 -8.60
N SER A 244 18.25 2.28 -7.84
CA SER A 244 18.04 2.20 -6.39
C SER A 244 19.25 2.69 -5.60
N TYR A 245 18.98 3.52 -4.61
CA TYR A 245 19.89 3.85 -3.53
C TYR A 245 19.71 2.90 -2.33
N GLY A 246 18.78 1.94 -2.37
CA GLY A 246 18.50 1.02 -1.29
C GLY A 246 17.87 1.68 -0.05
N PRO A 247 17.79 0.96 1.08
CA PRO A 247 17.25 1.49 2.33
C PRO A 247 18.05 2.69 2.84
N ARG A 248 17.36 3.72 3.33
CA ARG A 248 17.98 4.95 3.85
C ARG A 248 17.50 5.27 5.26
N HIS A 249 18.28 6.03 6.01
CA HIS A 249 17.94 6.36 7.40
C HIS A 249 16.73 7.31 7.45
N HIS A 250 15.61 6.85 8.00
CA HIS A 250 14.29 7.51 7.90
C HIS A 250 14.25 8.96 8.39
N ARG A 251 15.12 9.32 9.36
CA ARG A 251 15.16 10.66 9.98
C ARG A 251 16.29 11.57 9.51
N LEU A 252 17.38 11.00 9.00
CA LEU A 252 18.63 11.75 8.75
C LEU A 252 18.78 12.08 7.27
N HIS A 253 18.39 11.16 6.40
CA HIS A 253 18.47 11.39 4.97
C HIS A 253 17.24 12.13 4.49
N ARG A 254 17.42 12.95 3.46
CA ARG A 254 16.36 13.75 2.85
C ARG A 254 16.38 13.57 1.34
N TYR A 255 15.20 13.41 0.76
CA TYR A 255 14.96 13.15 -0.66
C TYR A 255 13.62 13.75 -1.08
N ASP A 256 13.24 13.57 -2.35
CA ASP A 256 11.87 13.81 -2.81
C ASP A 256 11.00 12.59 -2.44
N VAL A 257 9.79 12.49 -2.97
CA VAL A 257 8.95 11.30 -2.78
C VAL A 257 8.17 10.96 -4.05
N PHE A 258 7.97 9.67 -4.31
CA PHE A 258 7.00 9.23 -5.31
C PHE A 258 5.69 8.93 -4.60
N CYS A 259 4.64 9.65 -4.96
CA CYS A 259 3.31 9.46 -4.41
C CYS A 259 2.43 8.68 -5.40
N PHE A 260 1.56 7.83 -4.88
CA PHE A 260 0.56 7.08 -5.62
C PHE A 260 -0.83 7.65 -5.30
N ALA A 261 -1.51 8.17 -6.32
CA ALA A 261 -2.90 8.60 -6.23
C ALA A 261 -3.82 7.57 -6.89
N ALA A 262 -4.77 7.02 -6.12
CA ALA A 262 -5.80 6.13 -6.64
C ALA A 262 -6.78 6.89 -7.55
N ALA A 263 -7.45 6.16 -8.43
CA ALA A 263 -8.52 6.69 -9.27
C ALA A 263 -9.62 7.37 -8.41
N LEU A 264 -10.04 8.58 -8.82
CA LEU A 264 -10.89 9.44 -8.01
C LEU A 264 -12.38 9.08 -8.05
N LYS A 265 -13.02 9.22 -6.89
CA LYS A 265 -14.48 9.27 -6.72
C LYS A 265 -14.97 10.72 -6.71
N GLY A 266 -14.96 11.34 -7.89
CA GLY A 266 -15.34 12.74 -8.08
C GLY A 266 -14.86 13.24 -9.45
N TRP A 267 -14.74 14.56 -9.60
CA TRP A 267 -14.12 15.17 -10.78
C TRP A 267 -13.31 16.41 -10.42
N VAL A 268 -12.23 16.63 -11.17
CA VAL A 268 -11.43 17.86 -11.14
C VAL A 268 -11.74 18.65 -12.40
N TYR A 269 -11.91 19.94 -12.26
CA TYR A 269 -12.17 20.87 -13.37
C TYR A 269 -11.40 22.17 -13.16
N TYR A 270 -11.15 22.87 -14.26
CA TYR A 270 -10.59 24.21 -14.23
C TYR A 270 -11.73 25.21 -14.06
N LEU A 271 -11.67 26.03 -13.02
CA LEU A 271 -12.62 27.12 -12.81
C LEU A 271 -12.05 28.38 -13.45
N GLU A 272 -12.66 28.79 -14.57
CA GLU A 272 -12.36 30.07 -15.21
C GLU A 272 -12.94 31.20 -14.36
N HIS A 273 -12.13 32.22 -14.08
CA HIS A 273 -12.53 33.38 -13.29
C HIS A 273 -12.24 34.67 -14.07
N PRO A 274 -13.12 35.68 -14.04
CA PRO A 274 -12.95 36.91 -14.82
C PRO A 274 -11.71 37.72 -14.43
N GLU A 275 -11.32 37.64 -13.16
CA GLU A 275 -10.10 38.26 -12.64
C GLU A 275 -9.07 37.19 -12.29
N LYS A 276 -7.78 37.53 -12.40
CA LYS A 276 -6.70 36.67 -11.90
C LYS A 276 -6.79 36.54 -10.39
N LEU A 277 -6.56 35.34 -9.86
CA LEU A 277 -6.74 34.98 -8.46
C LEU A 277 -5.39 34.77 -7.75
N THR A 278 -5.26 35.29 -6.53
CA THR A 278 -4.27 34.83 -5.55
C THR A 278 -4.61 33.43 -5.05
N LEU A 279 -3.70 32.75 -4.37
CA LEU A 279 -3.97 31.41 -3.83
C LEU A 279 -5.15 31.39 -2.85
N LYS A 280 -5.31 32.46 -2.07
CA LYS A 280 -6.42 32.59 -1.12
C LYS A 280 -7.76 32.77 -1.84
N GLU A 281 -7.83 33.71 -2.76
CA GLU A 281 -9.05 33.96 -3.56
C GLU A 281 -9.40 32.73 -4.41
N ALA A 282 -8.41 32.00 -4.95
CA ALA A 282 -8.60 30.76 -5.68
C ALA A 282 -9.29 29.67 -4.84
N ARG A 283 -8.91 29.56 -3.56
CA ARG A 283 -9.54 28.63 -2.62
C ARG A 283 -10.99 29.03 -2.32
N GLU A 284 -11.22 30.32 -2.11
CA GLU A 284 -12.55 30.88 -1.86
C GLU A 284 -13.46 30.68 -3.09
N ALA A 285 -12.97 30.93 -4.30
CA ALA A 285 -13.71 30.73 -5.55
C ALA A 285 -14.18 29.28 -5.74
N CYS A 286 -13.32 28.28 -5.46
CA CYS A 286 -13.75 26.88 -5.48
C CYS A 286 -14.83 26.59 -4.43
N GLN A 287 -14.74 27.19 -3.24
CA GLN A 287 -15.72 27.00 -2.16
C GLN A 287 -17.08 27.61 -2.51
N GLU A 288 -17.08 28.80 -3.09
CA GLU A 288 -18.29 29.47 -3.58
C GLU A 288 -18.99 28.66 -4.68
N ASP A 289 -18.22 27.95 -5.51
CA ASP A 289 -18.73 27.00 -6.50
C ASP A 289 -19.09 25.62 -5.89
N GLY A 290 -19.13 25.47 -4.56
CA GLY A 290 -19.49 24.21 -3.89
C GLY A 290 -18.48 23.08 -4.13
N ALA A 291 -17.21 23.43 -4.31
CA ALA A 291 -16.09 22.53 -4.49
C ALA A 291 -14.95 22.87 -3.51
N GLN A 292 -13.84 22.15 -3.61
CA GLN A 292 -12.61 22.44 -2.87
C GLN A 292 -11.49 22.67 -3.86
N ILE A 293 -10.49 23.49 -3.53
CA ILE A 293 -9.29 23.57 -4.37
C ILE A 293 -8.65 22.19 -4.47
N ALA A 294 -8.35 21.75 -5.69
CA ALA A 294 -7.88 20.40 -5.98
C ALA A 294 -6.48 20.18 -5.40
N LYS A 295 -6.26 18.97 -4.88
CA LYS A 295 -4.94 18.50 -4.47
C LYS A 295 -4.14 17.97 -5.67
N VAL A 296 -2.82 17.86 -5.51
CA VAL A 296 -1.94 17.38 -6.58
C VAL A 296 -2.31 15.97 -7.03
N GLY A 297 -2.49 15.03 -6.10
CA GLY A 297 -2.86 13.65 -6.43
C GLY A 297 -4.19 13.57 -7.19
N GLN A 298 -5.14 14.46 -6.85
CA GLN A 298 -6.41 14.55 -7.56
C GLN A 298 -6.23 15.04 -8.99
N LEU A 299 -5.38 16.04 -9.23
CA LEU A 299 -5.08 16.50 -10.59
C LEU A 299 -4.47 15.39 -11.44
N PHE A 300 -3.48 14.65 -10.90
CA PHE A 300 -2.85 13.52 -11.60
C PHE A 300 -3.84 12.40 -11.91
N ALA A 301 -4.69 12.03 -10.96
CA ALA A 301 -5.69 11.00 -11.19
C ALA A 301 -6.78 11.43 -12.20
N ALA A 302 -7.19 12.71 -12.20
CA ALA A 302 -8.11 13.24 -13.19
C ALA A 302 -7.50 13.27 -14.60
N TRP A 303 -6.23 13.67 -14.72
CA TRP A 303 -5.47 13.60 -15.97
C TRP A 303 -5.41 12.16 -16.51
N LYS A 304 -4.98 11.20 -15.68
CA LYS A 304 -4.76 9.80 -16.11
C LYS A 304 -6.06 9.06 -16.43
N PHE A 305 -7.09 9.20 -15.60
CA PHE A 305 -8.28 8.34 -15.67
C PHE A 305 -9.53 9.01 -16.23
N ARG A 306 -9.56 10.35 -16.28
CA ARG A 306 -10.67 11.11 -16.88
C ARG A 306 -10.27 11.89 -18.12
N GLY A 307 -8.99 11.82 -18.52
CA GLY A 307 -8.47 12.53 -19.69
C GLY A 307 -8.53 14.05 -19.53
N LEU A 308 -8.41 14.56 -18.30
CA LEU A 308 -8.40 16.01 -18.06
C LEU A 308 -7.24 16.64 -18.83
N ASP A 309 -7.58 17.54 -19.74
CA ASP A 309 -6.65 18.20 -20.65
C ASP A 309 -6.90 19.71 -20.66
N ARG A 310 -5.91 20.47 -20.19
CA ARG A 310 -5.97 21.93 -20.12
C ARG A 310 -4.56 22.51 -20.15
N CYS A 311 -4.35 23.49 -21.04
CA CYS A 311 -3.04 24.13 -21.22
C CYS A 311 -2.85 25.39 -20.37
N ASP A 312 -3.65 25.56 -19.32
CA ASP A 312 -3.63 26.75 -18.48
C ASP A 312 -3.21 26.37 -17.07
N ALA A 313 -2.19 27.07 -16.57
CA ALA A 313 -1.77 26.94 -15.19
C ALA A 313 -2.90 27.34 -14.26
N GLY A 314 -3.09 26.57 -13.20
CA GLY A 314 -4.03 26.88 -12.15
C GLY A 314 -3.46 26.56 -10.78
N TRP A 315 -3.93 27.29 -9.77
CA TRP A 315 -3.61 27.01 -8.38
C TRP A 315 -4.08 25.62 -7.95
N LEU A 316 -3.26 24.98 -7.12
CA LEU A 316 -3.58 23.76 -6.38
C LEU A 316 -3.48 24.01 -4.87
N ALA A 317 -4.01 23.06 -4.10
CA ALA A 317 -4.12 23.16 -2.65
C ALA A 317 -2.77 23.31 -1.92
N ASP A 318 -1.68 22.77 -2.49
CA ASP A 318 -0.29 22.86 -1.97
C ASP A 318 0.39 24.20 -2.29
N GLY A 319 -0.31 25.11 -2.99
CA GLY A 319 0.25 26.37 -3.46
C GLY A 319 1.14 26.23 -4.69
N SER A 320 1.17 25.06 -5.34
CA SER A 320 1.79 24.93 -6.65
C SER A 320 0.86 25.40 -7.77
N ALA A 321 1.47 25.77 -8.90
CA ALA A 321 0.76 26.07 -10.13
C ALA A 321 1.06 24.98 -11.17
N ARG A 322 0.02 24.25 -11.59
CA ARG A 322 0.16 23.09 -12.50
C ARG A 322 -0.89 23.11 -13.60
N TYR A 323 -0.69 22.31 -14.63
CA TYR A 323 -1.67 22.09 -15.70
C TYR A 323 -1.53 20.68 -16.31
N PRO A 324 -2.64 19.96 -16.58
CA PRO A 324 -2.61 18.61 -17.13
C PRO A 324 -2.71 18.61 -18.67
N VAL A 325 -1.83 17.86 -19.34
CA VAL A 325 -1.86 17.69 -20.79
C VAL A 325 -2.05 16.21 -21.12
N ALA A 326 -3.27 15.83 -21.52
CA ALA A 326 -3.56 14.47 -21.98
C ALA A 326 -3.28 14.32 -23.48
N HIS A 327 -3.48 15.39 -24.26
CA HIS A 327 -3.23 15.45 -25.70
C HIS A 327 -2.17 16.53 -25.99
N PRO A 328 -0.88 16.12 -26.12
CA PRO A 328 0.22 17.05 -26.40
C PRO A 328 -0.01 17.88 -27.65
N ARG A 329 0.32 19.17 -27.58
CA ARG A 329 0.11 20.14 -28.66
C ARG A 329 1.13 21.28 -28.60
N PRO A 330 1.40 21.98 -29.71
CA PRO A 330 2.34 23.10 -29.74
C PRO A 330 2.03 24.15 -28.66
N ASN A 331 3.07 24.76 -28.11
CA ASN A 331 3.01 25.78 -27.05
C ASN A 331 2.46 25.30 -25.69
N CYS A 332 2.31 23.98 -25.49
CA CYS A 332 1.79 23.40 -24.25
C CYS A 332 2.80 22.54 -23.47
N GLY A 333 4.08 22.89 -23.57
CA GLY A 333 5.17 22.12 -23.00
C GLY A 333 5.71 21.01 -23.91
N PRO A 334 6.42 20.01 -23.34
CA PRO A 334 7.04 18.90 -24.08
C PRO A 334 6.02 18.00 -24.81
N PRO A 335 6.46 17.21 -25.81
CA PRO A 335 5.58 16.43 -26.67
C PRO A 335 4.93 15.20 -26.01
N GLU A 336 5.29 14.89 -24.76
CA GLU A 336 4.70 13.78 -24.00
C GLU A 336 3.45 14.21 -23.22
N PRO A 337 2.48 13.32 -22.97
CA PRO A 337 1.41 13.56 -22.02
C PRO A 337 1.94 13.69 -20.58
N GLY A 338 1.31 14.52 -19.76
CA GLY A 338 1.69 14.65 -18.35
C GLY A 338 1.09 15.86 -17.65
N VAL A 339 1.21 15.88 -16.33
CA VAL A 339 0.94 17.08 -15.53
C VAL A 339 2.23 17.90 -15.46
N ARG A 340 2.14 19.17 -15.88
CA ARG A 340 3.25 20.11 -15.92
C ARG A 340 3.17 21.05 -14.71
N SER A 341 4.32 21.55 -14.25
CA SER A 341 4.42 22.37 -13.04
C SER A 341 5.26 23.62 -13.31
N PHE A 342 4.78 24.76 -12.83
CA PHE A 342 5.54 26.01 -12.72
C PHE A 342 6.17 26.18 -11.34
N GLY A 343 6.17 25.13 -10.51
CA GLY A 343 6.67 25.16 -9.14
C GLY A 343 5.68 25.83 -8.18
N PHE A 344 6.20 26.62 -7.25
CA PHE A 344 5.45 27.29 -6.19
C PHE A 344 5.59 28.82 -6.34
N PRO A 345 4.70 29.48 -7.11
CA PRO A 345 4.69 30.93 -7.21
C PRO A 345 4.41 31.59 -5.86
N ASP A 346 4.71 32.90 -5.74
CA ASP A 346 4.30 33.69 -4.57
C ASP A 346 2.77 33.57 -4.38
N PRO A 347 2.26 33.19 -3.20
CA PRO A 347 0.83 33.11 -2.92
C PRO A 347 0.05 34.41 -3.18
N GLN A 348 0.72 35.56 -3.20
CA GLN A 348 0.14 36.87 -3.54
C GLN A 348 0.17 37.19 -5.03
N SER A 349 0.89 36.41 -5.84
CA SER A 349 0.83 36.51 -7.30
C SER A 349 -0.56 36.12 -7.79
N ARG A 350 -1.01 36.74 -8.89
CA ARG A 350 -2.33 36.47 -9.46
C ARG A 350 -2.19 35.57 -10.69
N LEU A 351 -2.77 34.36 -10.63
CA LEU A 351 -2.83 33.42 -11.76
C LEU A 351 -4.19 33.46 -12.44
N ASP A 352 -4.24 32.98 -13.68
CA ASP A 352 -5.42 33.03 -14.53
C ASP A 352 -6.54 32.06 -14.11
N GLY A 353 -6.27 31.09 -13.22
CA GLY A 353 -7.33 30.23 -12.69
C GLY A 353 -6.90 29.25 -11.61
N VAL A 354 -7.81 28.32 -11.31
CA VAL A 354 -7.70 27.35 -10.22
C VAL A 354 -8.31 26.02 -10.65
N TYR A 355 -7.70 24.91 -10.22
CA TYR A 355 -8.34 23.60 -10.36
C TYR A 355 -9.16 23.32 -9.11
N CYS A 356 -10.44 23.02 -9.28
CA CYS A 356 -11.36 22.65 -8.21
C CYS A 356 -11.70 21.16 -8.30
N TYR A 357 -11.91 20.53 -7.15
CA TYR A 357 -12.35 19.16 -6.99
C TYR A 357 -13.74 19.13 -6.35
N ARG A 358 -14.68 18.44 -7.01
CA ARG A 358 -16.01 18.17 -6.46
C ARG A 358 -16.13 16.67 -6.16
N PRO A 359 -16.31 16.28 -4.88
CA PRO A 359 -16.64 14.91 -4.51
C PRO A 359 -17.96 14.45 -5.15
N ARG A 360 -18.10 13.16 -5.42
CA ARG A 360 -19.35 12.58 -5.94
C ARG A 360 -20.34 12.25 -4.83
#